data_AF-A0A8J8C1P2-F1
#
_entry.id   AF-A0A8J8C1P2-F1
#
_cell.length_a   1.000
_cell.length_b   1.000
_cell.length_c   1.000
_cell.angle_alpha   90.00
_cell.angle_beta   90.00
_cell.angle_gamma   90.00
#
_symmetry.space_group_name_H-M   'P 1'
#
loop_
_entity.id
_entity.type
_entity.pdbx_description
1 polymer ?
#
loop_
_entity_poly.entity_id
_entity_poly.type
_entity_poly.pdbx_seq_one_letter_code
_entity_poly.pdbx_strand_id
1 'polypeptide(L)'
;MIKVDLDSVAETIVTQCMRVKPGEVIWVAGGLFCFEFMEDLAVAISRQNAHFVLTPYTDRLSKRLLLEPDIDFLEHPPRSSMELARFVDGQIFLDRTEDPRIFQSIPEERIGAQRKSR
;
A
#
# COMPACT_ATOMS: atom_id res chain seq x y z
N MET A 1 -24.23 14.27 5.93
CA MET A 1 -23.03 13.50 5.54
C MET A 1 -21.95 13.87 6.55
N ILE A 2 -21.46 12.92 7.35
CA ILE A 2 -20.34 13.19 8.26
C ILE A 2 -19.10 13.34 7.37
N LYS A 3 -18.49 14.51 7.35
CA LYS A 3 -17.19 14.69 6.70
C LYS A 3 -16.15 14.11 7.66
N VAL A 4 -15.52 13.02 7.26
CA VAL A 4 -14.44 12.41 8.05
C VAL A 4 -13.24 13.35 8.01
N ASP A 5 -12.65 13.62 9.17
CA ASP A 5 -11.40 14.36 9.30
C ASP A 5 -10.24 13.39 9.15
N LEU A 6 -9.73 13.27 7.92
CA LEU A 6 -8.68 12.32 7.56
C LEU A 6 -7.31 12.71 8.14
N ASP A 7 -7.02 14.01 8.29
CA ASP A 7 -5.78 14.51 8.92
C ASP A 7 -5.72 14.07 10.40
N SER A 8 -6.80 14.24 11.15
CA SER A 8 -6.84 13.79 12.55
C SER A 8 -6.69 12.26 12.70
N VAL A 9 -7.27 11.49 11.77
CA VAL A 9 -7.08 10.03 11.73
C VAL A 9 -5.62 9.68 11.43
N ALA A 10 -5.01 10.35 10.44
CA ALA A 10 -3.61 10.15 10.09
C ALA A 10 -2.67 10.45 11.26
N GLU A 11 -2.89 11.56 11.96
CA GLU A 11 -2.12 11.94 13.15
C GLU A 11 -2.23 10.88 14.25
N THR A 12 -3.44 10.36 14.49
CA THR A 12 -3.65 9.32 15.50
C THR A 12 -2.89 8.04 15.14
N ILE A 13 -2.96 7.59 13.89
CA ILE A 13 -2.24 6.40 13.41
C ILE A 13 -0.74 6.56 13.60
N VAL A 14 -0.18 7.68 13.13
CA VAL A 14 1.27 7.93 13.14
C VAL A 14 1.80 8.09 14.57
N THR A 15 1.12 8.89 15.39
CA THR A 15 1.67 9.31 16.69
C THR A 15 1.29 8.37 17.83
N GLN A 16 0.08 7.78 17.81
CA GLN A 16 -0.44 7.01 18.94
C GLN A 16 -0.37 5.50 18.68
N CYS A 17 -0.78 5.07 17.49
CA CYS A 17 -0.81 3.65 17.13
C CYS A 17 0.57 3.12 16.77
N MET A 18 1.22 3.72 15.78
CA MET A 18 2.56 3.33 15.32
C MET A 18 3.67 3.92 16.17
N ARG A 19 3.43 5.10 16.75
CA ARG A 19 4.40 5.85 17.58
C ARG A 19 5.70 6.12 16.84
N VAL A 20 5.60 6.53 15.58
CA VAL A 20 6.73 6.79 14.67
C VAL A 20 7.79 7.67 15.34
N LYS A 21 9.06 7.34 15.12
CA LYS A 21 10.22 8.02 15.69
C LYS A 21 10.99 8.81 14.63
N PRO A 22 11.71 9.88 15.03
CA PRO A 22 12.60 10.60 14.13
C PRO A 22 13.58 9.65 13.42
N GLY A 23 13.75 9.84 12.12
CA GLY A 23 14.64 9.05 11.27
C GLY A 23 14.07 7.73 10.75
N GLU A 24 12.93 7.25 11.26
CA GLU A 24 12.28 6.03 10.74
C GLU A 24 11.76 6.25 9.31
N VAL A 25 11.67 5.17 8.53
CA VAL A 25 11.09 5.16 7.19
C VAL A 25 9.79 4.35 7.20
N ILE A 26 8.68 4.98 6.86
CA ILE A 26 7.36 4.33 6.83
C ILE A 26 6.88 4.13 5.39
N TRP A 27 6.54 2.90 5.03
CA TRP A 27 5.94 2.60 3.73
C TRP A 27 4.43 2.74 3.77
N VAL A 28 3.87 3.61 2.95
CA VAL A 28 2.42 3.77 2.79
C VAL A 28 2.01 3.30 1.40
N ALA A 29 1.12 2.31 1.33
CA ALA A 29 0.61 1.78 0.09
C ALA A 29 -0.92 1.77 0.08
N GLY A 30 -1.53 2.12 -1.06
CA GLY A 30 -2.98 2.25 -1.17
C GLY A 30 -3.42 2.56 -2.59
N GLY A 31 -4.73 2.48 -2.84
CA GLY A 31 -5.33 2.85 -4.12
C GLY A 31 -5.41 4.36 -4.30
N LEU A 32 -5.45 4.84 -5.54
CA LEU A 32 -5.59 6.28 -5.82
C LEU A 32 -6.88 6.90 -5.25
N PHE A 33 -7.93 6.11 -5.05
CA PHE A 33 -9.15 6.56 -4.38
C PHE A 33 -8.94 6.88 -2.88
N CYS A 34 -7.83 6.41 -2.29
CA CYS A 34 -7.38 6.76 -0.94
C CYS A 34 -6.26 7.80 -0.92
N PHE A 35 -5.90 8.40 -2.08
CA PHE A 35 -4.66 9.17 -2.18
C PHE A 35 -4.62 10.39 -1.26
N GLU A 36 -5.75 11.10 -1.08
CA GLU A 36 -5.87 12.21 -0.12
C GLU A 36 -5.46 11.76 1.29
N PHE A 37 -5.93 10.60 1.75
CA PHE A 37 -5.53 10.07 3.06
C PHE A 37 -4.06 9.61 3.10
N MET A 38 -3.51 9.14 1.98
CA MET A 38 -2.08 8.82 1.89
C MET A 38 -1.21 10.08 2.01
N GLU A 39 -1.66 11.21 1.47
CA GLU A 39 -1.01 12.52 1.62
C GLU A 39 -1.02 12.96 3.09
N ASP A 40 -2.18 12.86 3.77
CA ASP A 40 -2.30 13.17 5.20
C ASP A 40 -1.35 12.31 6.05
N LEU A 41 -1.26 11.01 5.78
CA LEU A 41 -0.30 10.11 6.43
C LEU A 41 1.15 10.54 6.20
N ALA A 42 1.52 10.87 4.95
CA ALA A 42 2.88 11.31 4.62
C ALA A 42 3.24 12.61 5.36
N VAL A 43 2.30 13.56 5.45
CA VAL A 43 2.48 14.80 6.21
C VAL A 43 2.64 14.51 7.70
N ALA A 44 1.76 13.67 8.28
CA ALA A 44 1.85 13.30 9.70
C ALA A 44 3.17 12.59 10.04
N ILE A 45 3.67 11.69 9.18
CA ILE A 45 4.98 11.04 9.31
C ILE A 45 6.10 12.10 9.28
N SER A 46 6.05 13.01 8.31
CA SER A 46 7.07 14.07 8.15
C SER A 46 7.11 15.01 9.37
N ARG A 47 5.95 15.30 9.99
CA ARG A 47 5.86 16.09 11.24
C ARG A 47 6.61 15.43 12.41
N GLN A 48 6.88 14.11 12.37
CA GLN A 48 7.69 13.40 13.36
C GLN A 48 9.20 13.39 13.06
N ASN A 49 9.66 14.13 12.04
CA ASN A 49 11.03 14.05 11.50
C ASN A 49 11.39 12.64 10.98
N ALA A 50 10.40 11.92 10.48
CA ALA A 50 10.54 10.63 9.82
C ALA A 50 10.38 10.76 8.30
N HIS A 51 10.70 9.69 7.58
CA HIS A 51 10.63 9.60 6.14
C HIS A 51 9.51 8.67 5.70
N PHE A 52 9.06 8.81 4.46
CA PHE A 52 8.00 7.97 3.91
C PHE A 52 8.32 7.49 2.49
N VAL A 53 7.71 6.37 2.12
CA VAL A 53 7.65 5.89 0.73
C VAL A 53 6.18 5.71 0.38
N LEU A 54 5.70 6.39 -0.67
CA LEU A 54 4.34 6.18 -1.18
C LEU A 54 4.34 5.17 -2.33
N THR A 55 3.40 4.22 -2.29
CA THR A 55 3.17 3.27 -3.40
C THR A 55 1.69 3.26 -3.78
N PRO A 56 1.30 4.11 -4.75
CA PRO A 56 -0.07 4.16 -5.22
C PRO A 56 -0.40 2.98 -6.14
N TYR A 57 -1.63 2.48 -6.03
CA TYR A 57 -2.20 1.45 -6.89
C TYR A 57 -3.42 1.99 -7.64
N THR A 58 -3.71 1.36 -8.77
CA THR A 58 -4.97 1.56 -9.49
C THR A 58 -5.54 0.20 -9.82
N ASP A 59 -6.85 0.12 -9.97
CA ASP A 59 -7.54 -1.08 -10.46
C ASP A 59 -6.95 -1.56 -11.78
N ARG A 60 -6.64 -0.63 -12.69
CA ARG A 60 -5.96 -0.91 -13.95
C ARG A 60 -4.60 -1.56 -13.73
N LEU A 61 -3.75 -1.00 -12.86
CA LEU A 61 -2.43 -1.57 -12.57
C LEU A 61 -2.55 -2.96 -11.95
N SER A 62 -3.38 -3.11 -10.91
CA SER A 62 -3.62 -4.37 -10.21
C SER A 62 -4.08 -5.48 -11.16
N LYS A 63 -5.01 -5.16 -12.07
CA LYS A 63 -5.50 -6.10 -13.08
C LYS A 63 -4.41 -6.50 -14.07
N ARG A 64 -3.64 -5.54 -14.60
CA ARG A 64 -2.57 -5.81 -15.58
C ARG A 64 -1.43 -6.62 -14.98
N LEU A 65 -1.01 -6.30 -13.76
CA LEU A 65 0.01 -7.05 -13.03
C LEU A 65 -0.41 -8.50 -12.77
N LEU A 66 -1.71 -8.77 -12.69
CA LEU A 66 -2.22 -10.13 -12.57
C LEU A 66 -2.39 -10.83 -13.91
N LEU A 67 -2.68 -10.15 -15.02
CA LEU A 67 -3.01 -10.80 -16.30
C LEU A 67 -1.85 -10.89 -17.30
N GLU A 68 -0.93 -9.94 -17.28
CA GLU A 68 0.07 -9.78 -18.35
C GLU A 68 1.38 -10.56 -18.13
N PRO A 69 1.92 -10.69 -16.90
CA PRO A 69 3.13 -11.49 -16.68
C PRO A 69 2.94 -12.98 -16.96
N ASP A 70 4.02 -13.71 -17.07
CA ASP A 70 4.01 -15.17 -16.98
C ASP A 70 3.64 -15.62 -15.56
N ILE A 71 3.08 -16.83 -15.45
CA ILE A 71 2.60 -17.36 -14.17
C ILE A 71 3.75 -17.56 -13.17
N ASP A 72 4.92 -17.99 -13.67
CA ASP A 72 6.12 -18.19 -12.86
C ASP A 72 6.57 -16.87 -12.19
N PHE A 73 6.50 -15.74 -12.91
CA PHE A 73 6.75 -14.43 -12.32
C PHE A 73 5.77 -14.10 -11.18
N LEU A 74 4.50 -14.48 -11.31
CA LEU A 74 3.50 -14.25 -10.25
C LEU A 74 3.72 -15.09 -9.00
N GLU A 75 4.44 -16.22 -9.09
CA GLU A 75 4.71 -17.08 -7.93
C GLU A 75 5.87 -16.59 -7.07
N HIS A 76 6.69 -15.68 -7.58
CA HIS A 76 7.90 -15.23 -6.89
C HIS A 76 7.74 -13.81 -6.33
N PRO A 77 8.07 -13.58 -5.04
CA PRO A 77 8.05 -12.23 -4.48
C PRO A 77 9.04 -11.35 -5.26
N PRO A 78 8.61 -10.16 -5.74
CA PRO A 78 9.51 -9.29 -6.46
C PRO A 78 10.61 -8.78 -5.54
N ARG A 79 11.87 -8.87 -5.99
CA ARG A 79 13.05 -8.41 -5.23
C ARG A 79 12.88 -6.99 -4.71
N SER A 80 12.34 -6.08 -5.53
CA SER A 80 12.10 -4.69 -5.12
C SER A 80 11.24 -4.58 -3.87
N SER A 81 10.15 -5.35 -3.77
CA SER A 81 9.29 -5.35 -2.58
C SER A 81 9.99 -5.95 -1.37
N MET A 82 10.80 -6.99 -1.56
CA MET A 82 11.58 -7.59 -0.47
C MET A 82 12.64 -6.63 0.08
N GLU A 83 13.38 -5.94 -0.80
CA GLU A 83 14.38 -4.96 -0.38
C GLU A 83 13.71 -3.76 0.30
N LEU A 84 12.58 -3.29 -0.23
CA LEU A 84 11.81 -2.20 0.38
C LEU A 84 11.32 -2.60 1.78
N ALA A 85 10.79 -3.80 1.95
CA ALA A 85 10.34 -4.30 3.25
C ALA A 85 11.49 -4.41 4.28
N ARG A 86 12.74 -4.63 3.83
CA ARG A 86 13.93 -4.63 4.69
C ARG A 86 14.45 -3.23 5.01
N PHE A 87 14.20 -2.28 4.13
CA PHE A 87 14.65 -0.90 4.26
C PHE A 87 13.77 -0.07 5.22
N VAL A 88 12.47 -0.40 5.32
CA VAL A 88 11.49 0.39 6.07
C VAL A 88 11.30 -0.12 7.50
N ASP A 89 11.02 0.80 8.41
CA ASP A 89 10.80 0.52 9.83
C ASP A 89 9.32 0.22 10.15
N GLY A 90 8.41 0.60 9.26
CA GLY A 90 6.97 0.37 9.41
C GLY A 90 6.21 0.40 8.09
N GLN A 91 5.00 -0.16 8.09
CA GLN A 91 4.14 -0.24 6.90
C GLN A 91 2.69 0.11 7.26
N ILE A 92 2.04 0.89 6.39
CA ILE A 92 0.61 1.22 6.43
C ILE A 92 0.02 0.84 5.08
N PHE A 93 -0.84 -0.18 5.06
CA PHE A 93 -1.52 -0.62 3.84
C PHE A 93 -3.00 -0.29 3.91
N LEU A 94 -3.44 0.55 2.99
CA LEU A 94 -4.82 0.88 2.70
C LEU A 94 -5.34 -0.05 1.59
N ASP A 95 -6.65 0.00 1.36
CA ASP A 95 -7.25 -0.73 0.25
C ASP A 95 -6.63 -0.27 -1.07
N ARG A 96 -6.23 -1.24 -1.90
CA ARG A 96 -5.56 -1.01 -3.20
C ARG A 96 -6.50 -1.12 -4.38
N THR A 97 -7.77 -1.42 -4.13
CA THR A 97 -8.78 -1.72 -5.13
C THR A 97 -10.06 -0.99 -4.80
N GLU A 98 -10.51 -0.16 -5.73
CA GLU A 98 -11.74 0.62 -5.57
C GLU A 98 -12.95 -0.23 -5.92
N ASP A 99 -12.92 -0.89 -7.09
CA ASP A 99 -13.95 -1.81 -7.51
C ASP A 99 -13.51 -3.27 -7.26
N PRO A 100 -14.04 -3.97 -6.24
CA PRO A 100 -13.63 -5.35 -5.96
C PRO A 100 -13.96 -6.32 -7.10
N ARG A 101 -14.83 -5.94 -8.05
CA ARG A 101 -15.23 -6.78 -9.19
C ARG A 101 -14.13 -6.92 -10.23
N ILE A 102 -13.06 -6.12 -10.18
CA ILE A 102 -11.98 -6.18 -11.17
C ILE A 102 -11.28 -7.54 -11.22
N PHE A 103 -11.36 -8.31 -10.14
CA PHE A 103 -10.77 -9.64 -10.01
C PHE A 103 -11.69 -10.76 -10.49
N GLN A 104 -12.99 -10.52 -10.74
CA GLN A 104 -13.93 -11.56 -11.16
C GLN A 104 -13.58 -12.20 -12.50
N SER A 105 -12.93 -11.44 -13.39
CA SER A 105 -12.50 -11.94 -14.70
C SER A 105 -11.09 -12.54 -14.70
N ILE A 106 -10.43 -12.64 -13.54
CA ILE A 106 -9.06 -13.14 -13.46
C ILE A 106 -9.10 -14.64 -13.18
N PRO A 107 -8.38 -15.47 -13.99
CA PRO A 107 -8.30 -16.90 -13.73
C PRO A 107 -7.76 -17.22 -12.33
N GLU A 108 -8.39 -18.16 -11.63
CA GLU A 108 -8.02 -18.52 -10.25
C GLU A 108 -6.57 -19.01 -10.15
N GLU A 109 -6.02 -19.65 -11.19
CA GLU A 109 -4.60 -20.06 -11.21
C GLU A 109 -3.65 -18.87 -11.01
N ARG A 110 -4.00 -17.70 -11.56
CA ARG A 110 -3.17 -16.49 -11.49
C ARG A 110 -3.32 -15.79 -10.14
N ILE A 111 -4.53 -15.81 -9.58
CA ILE A 111 -4.77 -15.38 -8.19
C ILE A 111 -4.01 -16.29 -7.21
N GLY A 112 -4.06 -17.61 -7.44
CA GLY A 112 -3.35 -18.61 -6.66
C GLY A 112 -1.83 -18.44 -6.72
N ALA A 113 -1.27 -18.20 -7.90
CA ALA A 113 0.15 -17.90 -8.09
C ALA A 113 0.58 -16.68 -7.27
N GLN A 114 -0.15 -15.55 -7.39
CA GLN A 114 0.15 -14.34 -6.60
C GLN A 114 0.04 -14.56 -5.08
N ARG A 115 -0.83 -15.43 -4.59
CA ARG A 115 -0.91 -15.73 -3.15
C ARG A 115 0.35 -16.41 -2.63
N LYS A 116 1.06 -17.19 -3.45
CA LYS A 116 2.33 -17.85 -3.06
C LYS A 116 3.49 -16.86 -2.95
N SER A 117 3.40 -15.73 -3.64
CA SER A 117 4.46 -14.72 -3.72
C SER A 117 4.40 -13.66 -2.61
N ARG A 118 3.50 -13.78 -1.64
CA ARG A 118 3.26 -12.78 -0.59
C ARG A 118 3.70 -13.25 0.78
#